data_AF-A0AAD5B890-F1
#
_entry.id   AF-A0AAD5B890-F1
#
_cell.length_a   1.000
_cell.length_b   1.000
_cell.length_c   1.000
_cell.angle_alpha   90.00
_cell.angle_beta   90.00
_cell.angle_gamma   90.00
#
_symmetry.space_group_name_H-M   'P 1'
#
loop_
_entity.id
_entity.type
_entity.pdbx_description
1 polymer ?
#
loop_
_entity_poly.entity_id
_entity_poly.type
_entity_poly.pdbx_seq_one_letter_code
_entity_poly.pdbx_strand_id
1 'polypeptide(L)'
;MSCRFTTPDPSSVTKREWYRVQNQEKEPQVLDTDPKYSGRVSVSTVTSNCELTLSNVSVIDSGFYNFRFKTQSSDWISGSFGVHLTVTGLRVTVGSTTIDGETVTLSCMTTCALSNNPAYIWYKNGQRVSDCKSASCSVAAVSSAVSYSCALESHDGLKSPPVYSPKNTRAVVLSSGEPVEGDSVTLSCSSEAKPSVHTYSWFKQRATADTLLTTGQNYSIRNISSQHSGLYYCTAHSQMGRHNSTPVHLDVLGKVPAFFFK
;
A
#
# COMPACT_ATOMS: atom_id res chain seq x y z
N MET A 1 -15.24 22.06 0.56
CA MET A 1 -13.99 22.82 0.32
C MET A 1 -14.24 24.25 0.77
N SER A 2 -13.62 24.65 1.89
CA SER A 2 -13.86 25.97 2.48
C SER A 2 -13.18 27.07 1.67
N CYS A 3 -13.91 28.17 1.44
CA CYS A 3 -13.45 29.29 0.64
C CYS A 3 -14.17 30.57 1.10
N ARG A 4 -13.43 31.66 1.23
CA ARG A 4 -13.99 33.01 1.38
C ARG A 4 -13.31 33.95 0.40
N PHE A 5 -14.08 34.88 -0.14
CA PHE A 5 -13.57 35.92 -1.02
C PHE A 5 -13.99 37.29 -0.51
N THR A 6 -13.18 38.30 -0.81
CA THR A 6 -13.42 39.69 -0.43
C THR A 6 -13.58 40.53 -1.68
N THR A 7 -14.53 41.45 -1.64
CA THR A 7 -14.75 42.45 -2.69
C THR A 7 -15.15 43.77 -2.00
N PRO A 8 -14.65 44.92 -2.48
CA PRO A 8 -14.99 46.23 -1.91
C PRO A 8 -16.50 46.51 -1.92
N ASP A 9 -17.21 45.99 -2.92
CA ASP A 9 -18.66 46.06 -3.02
C ASP A 9 -19.24 44.66 -3.28
N PRO A 10 -19.76 43.97 -2.26
CA PRO A 10 -20.40 42.66 -2.41
C PRO A 10 -21.65 42.66 -3.30
N SER A 11 -22.35 43.80 -3.40
CA SER A 11 -23.55 43.93 -4.23
C SER A 11 -23.21 44.02 -5.72
N SER A 12 -21.96 44.38 -6.06
CA SER A 12 -21.47 44.43 -7.44
C SER A 12 -21.20 43.05 -8.05
N VAL A 13 -21.23 41.96 -7.28
CA VAL A 13 -20.89 40.62 -7.76
C VAL A 13 -22.01 40.08 -8.66
N THR A 14 -21.70 39.84 -9.93
CA THR A 14 -22.69 39.41 -10.94
C THR A 14 -22.63 37.91 -11.24
N LYS A 15 -21.45 37.30 -11.15
CA LYS A 15 -21.24 35.86 -11.41
C LYS A 15 -20.19 35.29 -10.47
N ARG A 16 -20.33 33.99 -10.19
CA ARG A 16 -19.41 33.20 -9.37
C ARG A 16 -19.35 31.78 -9.93
N GLU A 17 -18.17 31.19 -9.96
CA GLU A 17 -18.03 29.80 -10.39
C GLU A 17 -16.77 29.14 -9.85
N TRP A 18 -16.84 27.81 -9.76
CA TRP A 18 -15.68 26.96 -9.55
C TRP A 18 -15.28 26.28 -10.85
N TYR A 19 -13.97 26.14 -11.07
CA TYR A 19 -13.42 25.51 -12.27
C TYR A 19 -12.14 24.71 -11.98
N ARG A 20 -11.83 23.77 -12.88
CA ARG A 20 -10.54 23.06 -12.91
C ARG A 20 -9.75 23.47 -14.14
N VAL A 21 -8.43 23.47 -14.00
CA VAL A 21 -7.51 23.65 -15.13
C VAL A 21 -6.76 22.34 -15.28
N GLN A 22 -6.96 21.66 -16.40
CA GLN A 22 -6.25 20.40 -16.67
C GLN A 22 -4.85 20.67 -17.25
N ASN A 23 -4.69 21.72 -18.08
CA ASN A 23 -3.42 22.23 -18.64
C ASN A 23 -3.51 23.76 -18.80
N GLN A 24 -2.40 24.50 -18.75
CA GLN A 24 -2.39 25.98 -18.84
C GLN A 24 -2.92 26.54 -20.17
N GLU A 25 -2.97 25.74 -21.23
CA GLU A 25 -3.45 26.13 -22.56
C GLU A 25 -4.90 25.72 -22.88
N LYS A 26 -5.56 24.99 -21.97
CA LYS A 26 -6.94 24.51 -22.19
C LYS A 26 -7.96 25.44 -21.52
N GLU A 27 -9.14 25.50 -22.12
CA GLU A 27 -10.27 26.20 -21.52
C GLU A 27 -10.57 25.66 -20.10
N PRO A 28 -10.93 26.55 -19.15
CA PRO A 28 -11.37 26.16 -17.82
C PRO A 28 -12.53 25.18 -17.86
N GLN A 29 -12.39 24.04 -17.16
CA GLN A 29 -13.46 23.09 -16.95
C GLN A 29 -14.38 23.61 -15.84
N VAL A 30 -15.47 24.28 -16.20
CA VAL A 30 -16.42 24.87 -15.24
C VAL A 30 -17.31 23.78 -14.64
N LEU A 31 -17.32 23.68 -13.31
CA LEU A 31 -17.95 22.58 -12.59
C LEU A 31 -19.47 22.50 -12.78
N ASP A 32 -20.16 23.63 -12.76
CA ASP A 32 -21.63 23.67 -12.78
C ASP A 32 -22.22 23.25 -14.14
N THR A 33 -21.47 23.53 -15.21
CA THR A 33 -21.89 23.23 -16.59
C THR A 33 -21.33 21.91 -17.12
N ASP A 34 -20.34 21.34 -16.46
CA ASP A 34 -19.71 20.11 -16.92
C ASP A 34 -20.56 18.88 -16.54
N PRO A 35 -20.96 18.04 -17.51
CA PRO A 35 -21.76 16.85 -17.27
C PRO A 35 -21.18 15.89 -16.21
N LYS A 36 -19.85 15.82 -16.05
CA LYS A 36 -19.16 15.00 -15.05
C LYS A 36 -19.57 15.36 -13.61
N TYR A 37 -19.93 16.62 -13.38
CA TYR A 37 -20.19 17.20 -12.07
C TYR A 37 -21.68 17.45 -11.81
N SER A 38 -22.54 17.13 -12.78
CA SER A 38 -23.98 17.31 -12.69
C SER A 38 -24.57 16.61 -11.45
N GLY A 39 -25.36 17.36 -10.66
CA GLY A 39 -25.99 16.88 -9.43
C GLY A 39 -25.03 16.58 -8.27
N ARG A 40 -23.73 16.80 -8.43
CA ARG A 40 -22.71 16.55 -7.41
C ARG A 40 -22.17 17.82 -6.78
N VAL A 41 -22.36 18.96 -7.43
CA VAL A 41 -21.79 20.25 -7.02
C VAL A 41 -22.85 21.11 -6.35
N SER A 42 -22.49 21.70 -5.22
CA SER A 42 -23.27 22.74 -4.55
C SER A 42 -22.32 23.83 -4.08
N VAL A 43 -22.64 25.08 -4.40
CA VAL A 43 -21.81 26.26 -4.06
C VAL A 43 -22.63 27.17 -3.13
N SER A 44 -21.97 27.71 -2.10
CA SER A 44 -22.61 28.63 -1.16
C SER A 44 -23.15 29.89 -1.85
N THR A 45 -24.37 30.28 -1.49
CA THR A 45 -25.05 31.48 -1.99
C THR A 45 -24.79 32.71 -1.11
N VAL A 46 -24.19 32.54 0.07
CA VAL A 46 -23.87 33.62 1.00
C VAL A 46 -22.84 34.58 0.38
N THR A 47 -22.99 35.88 0.64
CA THR A 47 -22.36 36.97 -0.14
C THR A 47 -20.83 36.89 -0.23
N SER A 48 -20.14 36.48 0.83
CA SER A 48 -18.67 36.35 0.88
C SER A 48 -18.18 34.90 1.06
N ASN A 49 -19.10 33.94 1.00
CA ASN A 49 -18.78 32.53 1.13
C ASN A 49 -18.74 31.89 -0.26
N CYS A 50 -17.61 31.28 -0.61
CA CYS A 50 -17.44 30.54 -1.86
C CYS A 50 -17.31 29.03 -1.62
N GLU A 51 -17.73 28.54 -0.45
CA GLU A 51 -17.66 27.11 -0.12
C GLU A 51 -18.28 26.22 -1.20
N LEU A 52 -17.51 25.23 -1.64
CA LEU A 52 -17.89 24.22 -2.61
C LEU A 52 -18.08 22.87 -1.91
N THR A 53 -19.27 22.31 -2.03
CA THR A 53 -19.58 20.94 -1.65
C THR A 53 -19.59 20.07 -2.91
N LEU A 54 -18.77 19.02 -2.90
CA LEU A 54 -18.73 18.02 -3.96
C LEU A 54 -19.12 16.66 -3.37
N SER A 55 -20.23 16.11 -3.84
CA SER A 55 -20.79 14.84 -3.40
C SER A 55 -20.32 13.67 -4.28
N ASN A 56 -20.45 12.45 -3.77
CA ASN A 56 -20.10 11.20 -4.46
C ASN A 56 -18.69 11.23 -5.08
N VAL A 57 -17.70 11.63 -4.28
CA VAL A 57 -16.31 11.81 -4.72
C VAL A 57 -15.59 10.49 -4.96
N SER A 58 -14.73 10.48 -5.96
CA SER A 58 -13.86 9.36 -6.32
C SER A 58 -12.44 9.83 -6.57
N VAL A 59 -11.50 8.88 -6.74
CA VAL A 59 -10.08 9.21 -6.93
C VAL A 59 -9.84 10.11 -8.15
N ILE A 60 -10.66 9.98 -9.22
CA ILE A 60 -10.59 10.80 -10.45
C ILE A 60 -11.05 12.25 -10.25
N ASP A 61 -11.63 12.56 -9.09
CA ASP A 61 -12.01 13.92 -8.72
C ASP A 61 -10.87 14.65 -7.99
N SER A 62 -9.76 13.97 -7.67
CA SER A 62 -8.58 14.62 -7.08
C SER A 62 -7.97 15.64 -8.04
N GLY A 63 -7.43 16.72 -7.46
CA GLY A 63 -6.74 17.80 -8.18
C GLY A 63 -7.10 19.19 -7.67
N PHE A 64 -6.64 20.22 -8.39
CA PHE A 64 -6.90 21.62 -8.04
C PHE A 64 -8.27 22.08 -8.49
N TYR A 65 -8.98 22.74 -7.58
CA TYR A 65 -10.24 23.44 -7.79
C TYR A 65 -10.00 24.92 -7.53
N ASN A 66 -10.42 25.77 -8.46
CA ASN A 66 -10.23 27.21 -8.39
C ASN A 66 -11.58 27.91 -8.34
N PHE A 67 -11.65 29.01 -7.62
CA PHE A 67 -12.82 29.87 -7.56
C PHE A 67 -12.54 31.18 -8.28
N ARG A 68 -13.52 31.67 -9.04
CA ARG A 68 -13.49 33.00 -9.63
C ARG A 68 -14.85 33.68 -9.59
N PHE A 69 -14.84 35.01 -9.58
CA PHE A 69 -16.05 35.82 -9.61
C PHE A 69 -15.91 37.03 -10.54
N LYS A 70 -17.03 37.60 -10.97
CA LYS A 70 -17.10 38.86 -11.72
C LYS A 70 -17.84 39.91 -10.92
N THR A 71 -17.43 41.16 -11.06
CA THR A 71 -18.24 42.31 -10.63
C THR A 71 -18.91 42.98 -11.83
N GLN A 72 -19.66 44.05 -11.61
CA GLN A 72 -20.18 44.89 -12.69
C GLN A 72 -19.06 45.63 -13.44
N SER A 73 -17.91 45.85 -12.80
CA SER A 73 -16.81 46.68 -13.29
C SER A 73 -15.53 45.89 -13.62
N SER A 74 -15.50 44.59 -13.37
CA SER A 74 -14.34 43.73 -13.65
C SER A 74 -14.72 42.49 -14.45
N ASP A 75 -13.75 41.97 -15.21
CA ASP A 75 -13.81 40.59 -15.69
C ASP A 75 -13.53 39.62 -14.52
N TRP A 76 -13.24 38.35 -14.84
CA TRP A 76 -12.93 37.31 -13.87
C TRP A 76 -11.78 37.68 -12.94
N ILE A 77 -12.08 37.71 -11.63
CA ILE A 77 -11.11 37.81 -10.55
C ILE A 77 -10.96 36.41 -9.94
N SER A 78 -9.73 35.91 -9.92
CA SER A 78 -9.36 34.63 -9.30
C SER A 78 -8.40 34.87 -8.15
N GLY A 79 -8.47 34.01 -7.12
CA GLY A 79 -7.41 33.92 -6.12
C GLY A 79 -6.09 33.40 -6.72
N SER A 80 -4.97 33.65 -6.05
CA SER A 80 -3.64 33.20 -6.47
C SER A 80 -3.45 31.69 -6.37
N PHE A 81 -4.20 31.02 -5.50
CA PHE A 81 -4.10 29.57 -5.27
C PHE A 81 -5.48 28.92 -5.22
N GLY A 82 -5.61 27.78 -5.90
CA GLY A 82 -6.77 26.90 -5.79
C GLY A 82 -6.67 25.97 -4.57
N VAL A 83 -7.78 25.30 -4.26
CA VAL A 83 -7.85 24.25 -3.26
C VAL A 83 -7.48 22.92 -3.89
N HIS A 84 -6.48 22.23 -3.34
CA HIS A 84 -6.11 20.88 -3.79
C HIS A 84 -6.93 19.82 -3.06
N LEU A 85 -7.85 19.16 -3.79
CA LEU A 85 -8.61 18.03 -3.27
C LEU A 85 -7.82 16.75 -3.50
N THR A 86 -7.59 15.98 -2.43
CA THR A 86 -7.01 14.63 -2.52
C THR A 86 -8.03 13.62 -2.01
N VAL A 87 -8.60 12.85 -2.93
CA VAL A 87 -9.54 11.76 -2.60
C VAL A 87 -8.74 10.47 -2.53
N THR A 88 -8.56 9.94 -1.32
CA THR A 88 -7.99 8.60 -1.13
C THR A 88 -9.10 7.61 -0.83
N GLY A 89 -9.02 6.42 -1.43
CA GLY A 89 -9.84 5.30 -1.01
C GLY A 89 -9.43 4.82 0.39
N LEU A 90 -10.21 3.89 0.94
CA LEU A 90 -9.83 3.21 2.18
C LEU A 90 -8.48 2.53 1.99
N ARG A 91 -7.63 2.61 3.01
CA ARG A 91 -6.36 1.89 3.07
C ARG A 91 -6.21 1.21 4.42
N VAL A 92 -5.65 0.00 4.42
CA VAL A 92 -5.25 -0.67 5.66
C VAL A 92 -3.82 -0.25 6.00
N THR A 93 -3.61 0.20 7.23
CA THR A 93 -2.31 0.44 7.82
C THR A 93 -2.06 -0.59 8.91
N VAL A 94 -0.82 -1.08 8.99
CA VAL A 94 -0.40 -2.07 9.97
C VAL A 94 0.28 -1.34 11.12
N GLY A 95 -0.28 -1.49 12.33
CA GLY A 95 0.24 -0.91 13.56
C GLY A 95 1.31 -1.78 14.23
N SER A 96 1.64 -1.45 15.46
CA SER A 96 2.61 -2.19 16.26
C SER A 96 2.10 -3.58 16.66
N THR A 97 3.03 -4.53 16.73
CA THR A 97 2.80 -5.85 17.30
C THR A 97 2.88 -5.78 18.83
N THR A 98 2.17 -6.64 19.55
CA THR A 98 2.35 -6.82 21.01
C THR A 98 3.77 -7.27 21.35
N ILE A 99 4.19 -7.09 22.61
CA ILE A 99 5.54 -7.42 23.10
C ILE A 99 5.91 -8.88 22.79
N ASP A 100 4.91 -9.78 22.81
CA ASP A 100 5.07 -11.21 22.54
C ASP A 100 5.07 -11.55 21.04
N GLY A 101 4.84 -10.58 20.15
CA GLY A 101 4.83 -10.76 18.71
C GLY A 101 3.57 -11.46 18.16
N GLU A 102 2.58 -11.75 19.01
CA GLU A 102 1.44 -12.60 18.68
C GLU A 102 0.26 -11.88 18.02
N THR A 103 0.07 -10.58 18.28
CA THR A 103 -1.08 -9.83 17.78
C THR A 103 -0.63 -8.55 17.08
N VAL A 104 -1.21 -8.26 15.92
CA VAL A 104 -1.02 -7.03 15.16
C VAL A 104 -2.32 -6.24 15.06
N THR A 105 -2.26 -4.94 15.26
CA THR A 105 -3.41 -4.05 15.10
C THR A 105 -3.45 -3.52 13.67
N LEU A 106 -4.55 -3.75 12.97
CA LEU A 106 -4.83 -3.16 11.67
C LEU A 106 -5.73 -1.94 11.84
N SER A 107 -5.49 -0.89 11.07
CA SER A 107 -6.34 0.30 11.04
C SER A 107 -6.78 0.60 9.61
N CYS A 108 -8.08 0.84 9.43
CA CYS A 108 -8.68 1.27 8.18
C CYS A 108 -8.71 2.79 8.15
N MET A 109 -7.84 3.41 7.35
CA MET A 109 -7.75 4.86 7.24
C MET A 109 -8.47 5.37 5.99
N THR A 110 -9.06 6.55 6.12
CA THR A 110 -9.50 7.40 5.02
C THR A 110 -9.17 8.86 5.33
N THR A 111 -8.95 9.66 4.30
CA THR A 111 -8.83 11.13 4.43
C THR A 111 -10.19 11.83 4.37
N CYS A 112 -11.27 11.09 4.06
CA CYS A 112 -12.61 11.65 4.05
C CYS A 112 -13.09 11.90 5.49
N ALA A 113 -13.70 13.07 5.72
CA ALA A 113 -14.44 13.32 6.94
C ALA A 113 -15.71 12.45 6.94
N LEU A 114 -15.70 11.36 7.70
CA LEU A 114 -16.85 10.49 7.84
C LEU A 114 -17.79 11.07 8.91
N SER A 115 -19.00 11.45 8.52
CA SER A 115 -20.05 11.84 9.47
C SER A 115 -20.67 10.59 10.13
N ASN A 116 -21.16 10.73 11.36
CA ASN A 116 -22.01 9.75 12.05
C ASN A 116 -21.36 8.41 12.44
N ASN A 117 -20.23 8.40 13.17
CA ASN A 117 -19.62 7.20 13.78
C ASN A 117 -19.73 5.93 12.91
N PRO A 118 -19.03 5.91 11.76
CA PRO A 118 -19.23 4.90 10.74
C PRO A 118 -18.89 3.49 11.25
N ALA A 119 -19.74 2.52 10.90
CA ALA A 119 -19.44 1.10 11.09
C ALA A 119 -18.51 0.59 9.98
N TYR A 120 -17.57 -0.28 10.34
CA TYR A 120 -16.60 -0.87 9.42
C TYR A 120 -16.86 -2.36 9.24
N ILE A 121 -16.49 -2.86 8.07
CA ILE A 121 -16.45 -4.29 7.76
C ILE A 121 -15.00 -4.66 7.49
N TRP A 122 -14.51 -5.68 8.20
CA TRP A 122 -13.22 -6.29 7.93
C TRP A 122 -13.38 -7.60 7.16
N TYR A 123 -12.45 -7.86 6.26
CA TYR A 123 -12.39 -9.09 5.48
C TYR A 123 -11.05 -9.79 5.71
N LYS A 124 -11.10 -11.09 6.00
CA LYS A 124 -9.94 -11.99 6.04
C LYS A 124 -10.04 -12.94 4.85
N ASN A 125 -9.05 -12.91 3.95
CA ASN A 125 -9.06 -13.70 2.71
C ASN A 125 -10.37 -13.51 1.90
N GLY A 126 -10.91 -12.30 1.91
CA GLY A 126 -12.16 -11.94 1.25
C GLY A 126 -13.45 -12.27 2.01
N GLN A 127 -13.38 -13.02 3.13
CA GLN A 127 -14.54 -13.38 3.95
C GLN A 127 -14.73 -12.40 5.12
N ARG A 128 -15.98 -12.08 5.46
CA ARG A 128 -16.33 -11.12 6.52
C ARG A 128 -15.88 -11.62 7.89
N VAL A 129 -15.25 -10.72 8.67
CA VAL A 129 -14.86 -10.95 10.07
C VAL A 129 -15.93 -10.33 10.97
N SER A 130 -16.54 -11.12 11.86
CA SER A 130 -17.63 -10.68 12.76
C SER A 130 -17.14 -9.79 13.90
N ASP A 131 -15.92 -10.05 14.39
CA ASP A 131 -15.45 -9.54 15.68
C ASP A 131 -14.85 -8.13 15.58
N CYS A 132 -14.71 -7.62 14.35
CA CYS A 132 -14.16 -6.30 14.07
C CYS A 132 -15.16 -5.41 13.33
N LYS A 133 -15.75 -4.45 14.05
CA LYS A 133 -16.72 -3.47 13.52
C LYS A 133 -16.25 -2.01 13.58
N SER A 134 -15.08 -1.78 14.17
CA SER A 134 -14.48 -0.46 14.33
C SER A 134 -13.41 -0.20 13.27
N ALA A 135 -12.95 1.05 13.17
CA ALA A 135 -11.86 1.45 12.28
C ALA A 135 -10.55 0.70 12.57
N SER A 136 -10.39 0.10 13.75
CA SER A 136 -9.25 -0.73 14.12
C SER A 136 -9.69 -2.16 14.44
N CYS A 137 -8.83 -3.13 14.11
CA CYS A 137 -9.06 -4.56 14.32
C CYS A 137 -7.75 -5.23 14.74
N SER A 138 -7.76 -5.94 15.86
CA SER A 138 -6.60 -6.72 16.33
C SER A 138 -6.69 -8.14 15.78
N VAL A 139 -5.64 -8.61 15.12
CA VAL A 139 -5.59 -9.94 14.50
C VAL A 139 -4.31 -10.66 14.90
N ALA A 140 -4.36 -11.98 14.98
CA ALA A 140 -3.18 -12.78 15.27
C ALA A 140 -2.13 -12.65 14.15
N ALA A 141 -0.85 -12.58 14.53
CA ALA A 141 0.26 -12.74 13.60
C ALA A 141 0.28 -14.20 13.12
N VAL A 142 0.31 -14.41 11.80
CA VAL A 142 0.16 -15.75 11.21
C VAL A 142 1.44 -16.17 10.47
N SER A 143 1.77 -17.45 10.54
CA SER A 143 2.85 -18.10 9.78
C SER A 143 2.43 -18.57 8.37
N SER A 144 1.18 -18.29 7.99
CA SER A 144 0.60 -18.64 6.69
C SER A 144 0.19 -17.40 5.91
N ALA A 145 -0.03 -17.57 4.60
CA ALA A 145 -0.48 -16.51 3.70
C ALA A 145 -1.91 -16.08 4.08
N VAL A 146 -2.06 -14.87 4.60
CA VAL A 146 -3.33 -14.26 5.00
C VAL A 146 -3.38 -12.84 4.47
N SER A 147 -4.57 -12.42 4.05
CA SER A 147 -4.84 -11.06 3.59
C SER A 147 -5.98 -10.42 4.36
N TYR A 148 -5.87 -9.11 4.57
CA TYR A 148 -6.88 -8.29 5.21
C TYR A 148 -7.21 -7.06 4.38
N SER A 149 -8.49 -6.79 4.22
CA SER A 149 -9.04 -5.56 3.64
C SER A 149 -10.19 -5.05 4.50
N CYS A 150 -10.56 -3.79 4.31
CA CYS A 150 -11.65 -3.15 5.05
C CYS A 150 -12.60 -2.43 4.09
N ALA A 151 -13.84 -2.26 4.50
CA ALA A 151 -14.85 -1.43 3.85
C ALA A 151 -15.66 -0.67 4.92
N LEU A 152 -16.42 0.34 4.48
CA LEU A 152 -17.47 0.92 5.32
C LEU A 152 -18.74 0.07 5.18
N GLU A 153 -19.51 -0.10 6.25
CA GLU A 153 -20.72 -0.91 6.21
C GLU A 153 -21.79 -0.34 5.26
N SER A 154 -21.87 0.99 5.15
CA SER A 154 -22.75 1.66 4.20
C SER A 154 -22.32 1.52 2.73
N HIS A 155 -21.08 1.09 2.47
CA HIS A 155 -20.48 1.00 1.15
C HIS A 155 -19.59 -0.26 1.05
N ASP A 156 -20.17 -1.43 1.34
CA ASP A 156 -19.47 -2.72 1.41
C ASP A 156 -18.81 -3.16 0.08
N GLY A 157 -19.30 -2.63 -1.04
CA GLY A 157 -18.73 -2.79 -2.37
C GLY A 157 -17.39 -2.05 -2.58
N LEU A 158 -17.06 -1.05 -1.76
CA LEU A 158 -15.84 -0.24 -1.88
C LEU A 158 -14.76 -0.73 -0.91
N LYS A 159 -14.21 -1.90 -1.20
CA LYS A 159 -13.14 -2.51 -0.39
C LYS A 159 -11.80 -1.82 -0.60
N SER A 160 -11.05 -1.65 0.48
CA SER A 160 -9.65 -1.23 0.40
C SER A 160 -8.78 -2.28 -0.29
N PRO A 161 -7.66 -1.88 -0.92
CA PRO A 161 -6.62 -2.82 -1.32
C PRO A 161 -6.11 -3.61 -0.09
N PRO A 162 -5.93 -4.93 -0.21
CA PRO A 162 -5.55 -5.74 0.94
C PRO A 162 -4.08 -5.51 1.35
N VAL A 163 -3.82 -5.68 2.64
CA VAL A 163 -2.50 -6.01 3.18
C VAL A 163 -2.41 -7.53 3.35
N TYR A 164 -1.24 -8.11 3.17
CA TYR A 164 -1.05 -9.55 3.25
C TYR A 164 0.31 -9.92 3.82
N SER A 165 0.33 -11.02 4.59
CA SER A 165 1.56 -11.67 5.05
C SER A 165 2.37 -12.18 3.87
N PRO A 166 3.68 -12.46 4.07
CA PRO A 166 4.54 -12.91 3.00
C PRO A 166 3.96 -14.18 2.36
N LYS A 167 4.04 -14.27 1.04
CA LYS A 167 3.57 -15.43 0.27
C LYS A 167 4.51 -15.66 -0.89
N ASN A 168 4.36 -16.82 -1.54
CA ASN A 168 5.21 -17.21 -2.67
C ASN A 168 6.71 -17.08 -2.36
N THR A 169 7.12 -17.37 -1.12
CA THR A 169 8.54 -17.30 -0.73
C THR A 169 9.32 -18.35 -1.51
N ARG A 170 10.38 -17.93 -2.20
CA ARG A 170 11.20 -18.79 -3.06
C ARG A 170 12.67 -18.65 -2.67
N ALA A 171 13.30 -19.80 -2.44
CA ALA A 171 14.73 -19.94 -2.27
C ALA A 171 15.33 -20.49 -3.57
N VAL A 172 16.42 -19.90 -4.04
CA VAL A 172 17.14 -20.34 -5.24
C VAL A 172 18.64 -20.41 -4.96
N VAL A 173 19.32 -21.36 -5.60
CA VAL A 173 20.78 -21.44 -5.62
C VAL A 173 21.28 -20.68 -6.85
N LEU A 174 22.17 -19.71 -6.63
CA LEU A 174 22.85 -18.95 -7.67
C LEU A 174 24.30 -19.40 -7.74
N SER A 175 24.64 -20.09 -8.81
CA SER A 175 25.98 -20.56 -9.17
C SER A 175 26.18 -20.43 -10.69
N SER A 176 27.44 -20.39 -11.13
CA SER A 176 27.81 -20.36 -12.56
C SER A 176 27.71 -21.73 -13.25
N GLY A 177 27.42 -22.79 -12.50
CA GLY A 177 27.31 -24.18 -12.94
C GLY A 177 27.02 -25.10 -11.76
N GLU A 178 27.22 -26.41 -11.95
CA GLU A 178 27.15 -27.37 -10.84
C GLU A 178 28.25 -27.05 -9.80
N PRO A 179 27.90 -26.80 -8.53
CA PRO A 179 28.88 -26.43 -7.52
C PRO A 179 29.89 -27.54 -7.27
N VAL A 180 31.19 -27.24 -7.44
CA VAL A 180 32.28 -28.16 -7.05
C VAL A 180 32.98 -27.64 -5.79
N GLU A 181 33.67 -28.54 -5.08
CA GLU A 181 34.41 -28.13 -3.88
C GLU A 181 35.41 -26.99 -4.17
N GLY A 182 35.46 -26.00 -3.29
CA GLY A 182 36.26 -24.78 -3.45
C GLY A 182 35.51 -23.61 -4.11
N ASP A 183 34.37 -23.85 -4.73
CA ASP A 183 33.56 -22.80 -5.36
C ASP A 183 32.92 -21.85 -4.33
N SER A 184 32.31 -20.78 -4.85
CA SER A 184 31.44 -19.91 -4.10
C SER A 184 30.03 -19.95 -4.67
N VAL A 185 29.03 -20.16 -3.81
CA VAL A 185 27.61 -20.19 -4.19
C VAL A 185 26.86 -19.15 -3.37
N THR A 186 25.78 -18.61 -3.94
CA THR A 186 24.89 -17.70 -3.21
C THR A 186 23.46 -18.24 -3.24
N LEU A 187 22.88 -18.45 -2.07
CA LEU A 187 21.44 -18.69 -1.95
C LEU A 187 20.72 -17.35 -1.91
N SER A 188 19.68 -17.18 -2.73
CA SER A 188 18.88 -15.96 -2.78
C SER A 188 17.42 -16.24 -2.48
N CYS A 189 16.80 -15.35 -1.69
CA CYS A 189 15.42 -15.47 -1.26
C CYS A 189 14.58 -14.33 -1.83
N SER A 190 13.34 -14.63 -2.21
CA SER A 190 12.36 -13.64 -2.65
C SER A 190 10.98 -13.97 -2.09
N SER A 191 10.16 -12.96 -1.83
CA SER A 191 8.79 -13.15 -1.34
C SER A 191 7.93 -11.93 -1.67
N GLU A 192 6.64 -12.16 -1.86
CA GLU A 192 5.64 -11.10 -2.06
C GLU A 192 4.99 -10.77 -0.71
N ALA A 193 5.03 -9.52 -0.27
CA ALA A 193 4.37 -9.08 0.97
C ALA A 193 3.86 -7.65 0.84
N LYS A 194 2.79 -7.33 1.58
CA LYS A 194 2.31 -5.95 1.72
C LYS A 194 1.83 -5.71 3.15
N PRO A 195 2.51 -4.89 3.98
CA PRO A 195 3.73 -4.13 3.69
C PRO A 195 4.94 -5.01 3.33
N SER A 196 5.99 -4.40 2.77
CA SER A 196 7.19 -5.10 2.31
C SER A 196 7.87 -5.91 3.42
N VAL A 197 8.53 -6.99 3.01
CA VAL A 197 9.39 -7.80 3.89
C VAL A 197 10.48 -6.92 4.49
N HIS A 198 10.68 -7.01 5.81
CA HIS A 198 11.75 -6.27 6.49
C HIS A 198 12.99 -7.12 6.72
N THR A 199 12.85 -8.44 6.82
CA THR A 199 13.97 -9.35 7.11
C THR A 199 13.75 -10.72 6.48
N TYR A 200 14.83 -11.35 6.05
CA TYR A 200 14.89 -12.75 5.67
C TYR A 200 15.82 -13.51 6.61
N SER A 201 15.50 -14.76 6.90
CA SER A 201 16.32 -15.64 7.74
C SER A 201 16.58 -16.95 6.99
N TRP A 202 17.84 -17.35 6.87
CA TRP A 202 18.25 -18.58 6.18
C TRP A 202 18.48 -19.72 7.16
N PHE A 203 17.99 -20.90 6.82
CA PHE A 203 18.11 -22.10 7.63
C PHE A 203 18.65 -23.26 6.81
N LYS A 204 19.50 -24.09 7.44
CA LYS A 204 19.84 -25.42 6.95
C LYS A 204 19.01 -26.45 7.71
N GLN A 205 18.29 -27.29 6.98
CA GLN A 205 17.45 -28.33 7.57
C GLN A 205 18.34 -29.44 8.16
N ARG A 206 18.05 -29.88 9.39
CA ARG A 206 18.71 -31.06 9.98
C ARG A 206 17.71 -32.01 10.59
N ALA A 207 18.14 -33.24 10.83
CA ALA A 207 17.28 -34.30 11.40
C ALA A 207 16.77 -33.97 12.82
N THR A 208 17.54 -33.23 13.62
CA THR A 208 17.20 -32.91 15.02
C THR A 208 16.62 -31.51 15.18
N ALA A 209 17.26 -30.49 14.61
CA ALA A 209 16.80 -29.11 14.64
C ALA A 209 17.42 -28.29 13.51
N ASP A 210 16.59 -27.45 12.90
CA ASP A 210 17.03 -26.54 11.84
C ASP A 210 18.02 -25.52 12.39
N THR A 211 19.10 -25.29 11.63
CA THR A 211 20.16 -24.38 12.03
C THR A 211 19.96 -23.02 11.36
N LEU A 212 19.81 -21.95 12.14
CA LEU A 212 19.86 -20.58 11.62
C LEU A 212 21.28 -20.27 11.13
N LEU A 213 21.40 -19.85 9.88
CA LEU A 213 22.68 -19.58 9.22
C LEU A 213 23.01 -18.09 9.21
N THR A 214 22.06 -17.28 8.75
CA THR A 214 22.23 -15.83 8.63
C THR A 214 20.88 -15.11 8.51
N THR A 215 20.90 -13.80 8.75
CA THR A 215 19.80 -12.90 8.41
C THR A 215 20.22 -12.02 7.24
N GLY A 216 19.35 -11.90 6.25
CA GLY A 216 19.64 -11.23 4.99
C GLY A 216 18.98 -11.94 3.81
N GLN A 217 18.70 -11.19 2.75
CA GLN A 217 18.03 -11.74 1.57
C GLN A 217 18.89 -12.80 0.87
N ASN A 218 20.21 -12.64 0.90
CA ASN A 218 21.18 -13.53 0.28
C ASN A 218 22.11 -14.15 1.32
N TYR A 219 22.46 -15.42 1.13
CA TYR A 219 23.44 -16.14 1.92
C TYR A 219 24.53 -16.70 0.99
N SER A 220 25.74 -16.14 1.11
CA SER A 220 26.88 -16.57 0.29
C SER A 220 27.81 -17.49 1.09
N ILE A 221 28.13 -18.64 0.50
CA ILE A 221 29.10 -19.62 1.02
C ILE A 221 30.32 -19.54 0.11
N ARG A 222 31.50 -19.33 0.71
CA ARG A 222 32.78 -19.37 0.00
C ARG A 222 33.52 -20.65 0.33
N ASN A 223 34.35 -21.13 -0.60
CA ASN A 223 35.16 -22.32 -0.43
C ASN A 223 34.30 -23.53 0.00
N ILE A 224 33.26 -23.81 -0.79
CA ILE A 224 32.26 -24.83 -0.46
C ILE A 224 32.87 -26.24 -0.42
N SER A 225 32.26 -27.13 0.35
CA SER A 225 32.68 -28.54 0.50
C SER A 225 31.46 -29.45 0.57
N SER A 226 31.66 -30.75 0.40
CA SER A 226 30.61 -31.79 0.56
C SER A 226 29.79 -31.69 1.85
N GLN A 227 30.34 -31.12 2.93
CA GLN A 227 29.60 -30.89 4.19
C GLN A 227 28.50 -29.82 4.07
N HIS A 228 28.59 -28.98 3.05
CA HIS A 228 27.59 -27.97 2.75
C HIS A 228 26.40 -28.53 1.96
N SER A 229 26.48 -29.72 1.40
CA SER A 229 25.31 -30.33 0.75
C SER A 229 24.14 -30.49 1.72
N GLY A 230 22.91 -30.36 1.22
CA GLY A 230 21.70 -30.51 2.02
C GLY A 230 20.56 -29.59 1.60
N LEU A 231 19.50 -29.59 2.41
CA LEU A 231 18.30 -28.78 2.20
C LEU A 231 18.40 -27.45 2.94
N TYR A 232 18.08 -26.37 2.23
CA TYR A 232 18.10 -25.01 2.73
C TYR A 232 16.76 -24.36 2.47
N TYR A 233 16.27 -23.55 3.40
CA TYR A 233 15.06 -22.75 3.18
C TYR A 233 15.25 -21.37 3.79
N CYS A 234 14.47 -20.40 3.30
CA CYS A 234 14.43 -19.07 3.86
C CYS A 234 13.04 -18.75 4.42
N THR A 235 13.00 -17.98 5.50
CA THR A 235 11.77 -17.40 6.04
C THR A 235 11.76 -15.91 5.74
N ALA A 236 10.70 -15.44 5.09
CA ALA A 236 10.44 -14.02 4.90
C ALA A 236 9.63 -13.48 6.09
N HIS A 237 10.05 -12.34 6.65
CA HIS A 237 9.41 -11.70 7.80
C HIS A 237 8.87 -10.31 7.41
N SER A 238 7.58 -10.10 7.67
CA SER A 238 6.92 -8.80 7.56
C SER A 238 6.14 -8.50 8.85
N GLN A 239 5.65 -7.26 8.95
CA GLN A 239 4.72 -6.87 10.02
C GLN A 239 3.43 -7.69 10.05
N MET A 240 3.03 -8.25 8.90
CA MET A 240 1.82 -9.06 8.76
C MET A 240 2.03 -10.54 9.13
N GLY A 241 3.26 -10.95 9.41
CA GLY A 241 3.60 -12.35 9.70
C GLY A 241 4.78 -12.86 8.88
N ARG A 242 4.88 -14.18 8.78
CA ARG A 242 6.06 -14.87 8.24
C ARG A 242 5.65 -15.96 7.26
N HIS A 243 6.53 -16.29 6.32
CA HIS A 243 6.29 -17.41 5.40
C HIS A 243 7.61 -18.06 4.96
N ASN A 244 7.65 -19.38 5.03
CA ASN A 244 8.82 -20.18 4.64
C ASN A 244 8.80 -20.47 3.15
N SER A 245 9.97 -20.54 2.53
CA SER A 245 10.11 -21.12 1.20
C SER A 245 9.96 -22.63 1.23
N THR A 246 9.65 -23.22 0.09
CA THR A 246 9.99 -24.62 -0.15
C THR A 246 11.51 -24.80 -0.01
N PRO A 247 12.01 -25.88 0.62
CA PRO A 247 13.44 -26.13 0.70
C PRO A 247 14.07 -26.33 -0.69
N VAL A 248 15.26 -25.78 -0.89
CA VAL A 248 16.11 -25.99 -2.06
C VAL A 248 17.27 -26.91 -1.68
N HIS A 249 17.60 -27.85 -2.56
CA HIS A 249 18.74 -28.74 -2.36
C HIS A 249 20.00 -28.10 -2.94
N LEU A 250 21.04 -27.98 -2.12
CA LEU A 250 22.39 -27.65 -2.55
C LEU A 250 23.16 -28.97 -2.62
N ASP A 251 23.61 -29.33 -3.81
CA ASP A 251 24.51 -30.46 -4.03
C ASP A 251 25.90 -29.94 -4.42
N VAL A 252 26.93 -30.54 -3.84
CA VAL A 252 28.32 -30.11 -3.98
C VAL A 252 29.13 -31.31 -4.43
N LEU A 253 29.65 -31.23 -5.65
CA LEU A 253 30.41 -32.29 -6.26
C LEU A 253 31.87 -32.27 -5.76
N GLY A 254 32.37 -33.44 -5.37
CA GLY A 254 33.77 -33.62 -5.00
C GLY A 254 34.72 -33.36 -6.17
N LYS A 255 35.93 -32.84 -5.91
CA LYS A 255 36.97 -32.78 -6.94
C LYS A 255 37.43 -34.21 -7.26
N VAL A 256 37.20 -34.66 -8.50
CA VAL A 256 37.78 -35.91 -8.98
C VAL A 256 39.30 -35.75 -9.04
N PRO A 257 40.10 -36.62 -8.40
CA PRO A 257 41.55 -36.60 -8.59
C PRO A 257 41.86 -36.80 -10.06
N ALA A 258 42.66 -35.91 -10.65
CA ALA A 258 43.20 -36.12 -11.99
C ALA A 258 44.10 -37.37 -11.94
N PHE A 259 43.58 -38.51 -12.41
CA PHE A 259 44.39 -39.71 -12.59
C PHE A 259 45.34 -39.46 -13.76
N PHE A 260 46.61 -39.18 -13.44
CA PHE A 260 47.68 -39.20 -14.42
C PHE A 260 48.03 -40.67 -14.70
N PHE A 261 47.72 -41.16 -15.90
CA PHE A 261 48.36 -42.37 -16.41
C PHE A 261 49.83 -42.03 -16.67
N LYS A 262 50.72 -42.71 -15.95
CA LYS A 262 52.16 -42.54 -16.01
C LYS A 262 52.76 -43.39 -17.13
#